data_AF-A0A7S1VKC3-F1
#
_entry.id   AF-A0A7S1VKC3-F1
#
_cell.length_a   1.000
_cell.length_b   1.000
_cell.length_c   1.000
_cell.angle_alpha   90.00
_cell.angle_beta   90.00
_cell.angle_gamma   90.00
#
_symmetry.space_group_name_H-M   'P 1'
#
loop_
_entity.id
_entity.type
_entity.pdbx_description
1 polymer ?
#
loop_
_entity_poly.entity_id
_entity_poly.type
_entity_poly.pdbx_seq_one_letter_code
_entity_poly.pdbx_strand_id
1 'polypeptide(L)'
;KLSSGFSLIKTLALGADVTCAARAFMMSLGCIQALKCHTNKCPTGIATQDKDLMVGLDPTDKTHRVYHYHRKTVATATKIAGIMGYDDLKDIDANDIMRRIQSNQVRTLAEHFPPVQEPGCLLEGTGPSRLQQAWDECKNNGIPTATSGTSTSSATQNAAASRWIY
;
A
#
# COMPACT_ATOMS: atom_id res chain seq x y z
N LYS A 1 3.84 -5.38 0.77
CA LYS A 1 4.55 -4.21 1.33
C LYS A 1 5.53 -3.68 0.30
N LEU A 2 5.54 -2.37 0.03
CA LEU A 2 6.46 -1.72 -0.89
C LEU A 2 7.75 -1.32 -0.16
N SER A 3 8.82 -2.09 -0.35
CA SER A 3 10.15 -1.80 0.22
C SER A 3 11.32 -2.05 -0.72
N SER A 4 11.10 -2.75 -1.84
CA SER A 4 12.13 -3.12 -2.81
C SER A 4 11.62 -2.97 -4.25
N GLY A 5 12.52 -2.97 -5.23
CA GLY A 5 12.17 -2.95 -6.65
C GLY A 5 11.31 -4.15 -7.07
N PHE A 6 11.54 -5.34 -6.50
CA PHE A 6 10.65 -6.49 -6.71
C PHE A 6 9.23 -6.26 -6.17
N SER A 7 9.10 -5.60 -5.02
CA SER A 7 7.78 -5.29 -4.46
C SER A 7 7.01 -4.31 -5.35
N LEU A 8 7.73 -3.39 -6.01
CA LEU A 8 7.18 -2.44 -6.99
C LEU A 8 6.64 -3.20 -8.22
N ILE A 9 7.46 -4.06 -8.84
CA ILE A 9 7.04 -4.90 -9.97
C ILE A 9 5.83 -5.74 -9.60
N LYS A 10 5.87 -6.39 -8.42
CA LYS A 10 4.76 -7.21 -7.95
C LYS A 10 3.44 -6.46 -7.86
N THR A 11 3.45 -5.21 -7.41
CA THR A 11 2.22 -4.41 -7.34
C THR A 11 1.76 -3.94 -8.71
N LEU A 12 2.69 -3.60 -9.61
CA LEU A 12 2.37 -3.24 -10.99
C LEU A 12 1.73 -4.41 -11.73
N ALA A 13 2.32 -5.61 -11.61
CA ALA A 13 1.81 -6.85 -12.20
C ALA A 13 0.43 -7.27 -11.68
N LEU A 14 0.03 -6.80 -10.48
CA LEU A 14 -1.33 -7.01 -9.96
C LEU A 14 -2.36 -6.00 -10.50
N GLY A 15 -1.94 -5.07 -11.37
CA GLY A 15 -2.79 -4.06 -11.98
C GLY A 15 -2.82 -2.72 -11.22
N ALA A 16 -1.79 -2.38 -10.43
CA ALA A 16 -1.73 -1.05 -9.81
C ALA A 16 -1.16 0.00 -10.78
N ASP A 17 -1.89 1.10 -11.00
CA ASP A 17 -1.38 2.25 -11.78
C ASP A 17 -0.35 3.08 -11.00
N VAL A 18 -0.53 3.17 -9.68
CA VAL A 18 0.31 3.96 -8.77
C VAL A 18 0.62 3.16 -7.51
N THR A 19 1.89 3.22 -7.09
CA THR A 19 2.36 2.52 -5.90
C THR A 19 2.96 3.50 -4.90
N CYS A 20 2.45 3.51 -3.68
CA CYS A 20 2.91 4.41 -2.62
C CYS A 20 3.68 3.66 -1.53
N ALA A 21 4.87 4.15 -1.17
CA ALA A 21 5.61 3.67 -0.02
C ALA A 21 5.74 4.79 1.02
N ALA A 22 5.29 4.54 2.26
CA ALA A 22 5.50 5.49 3.36
C ALA A 22 6.60 4.98 4.30
N ARG A 23 6.41 3.77 4.87
CA ARG A 23 7.34 3.21 5.86
C ARG A 23 8.77 3.07 5.31
N ALA A 24 8.93 2.71 4.04
CA ALA A 24 10.27 2.53 3.47
C ALA A 24 11.01 3.87 3.35
N PHE A 25 10.29 4.94 2.96
CA PHE A 25 10.83 6.29 2.93
C PHE A 25 11.17 6.84 4.32
N MET A 26 10.31 6.59 5.32
CA MET A 26 10.64 6.92 6.72
C MET A 26 11.95 6.25 7.17
N MET A 27 12.20 5.00 6.75
CA MET A 27 13.43 4.28 7.07
C MET A 27 14.63 4.87 6.30
N SER A 28 14.43 5.24 5.03
CA SER A 28 15.47 5.93 4.25
C SER A 28 15.87 7.28 4.86
N LEU A 29 14.90 8.01 5.45
CA LEU A 29 15.11 9.24 6.23
C LEU A 29 15.84 9.01 7.56
N GLY A 30 15.84 7.79 8.09
CA GLY A 30 16.51 7.42 9.34
C GLY A 30 15.58 7.07 10.50
N CYS A 31 14.33 6.67 10.25
CA CYS A 31 13.48 6.10 11.29
C CYS A 31 14.13 4.81 11.85
N ILE A 32 14.17 4.70 13.18
CA ILE A 32 14.73 3.55 13.91
C ILE A 32 13.65 2.66 14.51
N GLN A 33 12.39 2.85 14.10
CA GLN A 33 11.23 2.12 14.63
C GLN A 33 11.09 2.20 16.17
N ALA A 34 11.32 3.38 16.76
CA ALA A 34 11.16 3.59 18.19
C ALA A 34 9.70 3.47 18.70
N LEU A 35 8.72 3.42 17.80
CA LEU A 35 7.27 3.33 18.09
C LEU A 35 6.71 4.45 18.99
N LYS A 36 7.44 5.57 19.11
CA LYS A 36 7.07 6.77 19.88
C LYS A 36 6.44 7.88 19.02
N CYS A 37 5.90 7.54 17.84
CA CYS A 37 5.42 8.55 16.89
C CYS A 37 4.24 9.37 17.44
N HIS A 38 3.37 8.77 18.26
CA HIS A 38 2.19 9.42 18.82
C HIS A 38 2.48 10.30 20.05
N THR A 39 3.66 10.17 20.66
CA THR A 39 3.99 10.86 21.92
C THR A 39 4.64 12.22 21.70
N ASN A 40 4.82 12.64 20.46
CA ASN A 40 5.60 13.80 20.07
C ASN A 40 7.11 13.71 20.43
N LYS A 41 7.60 12.55 20.89
CA LYS A 41 8.99 12.34 21.37
C LYS A 41 9.78 11.42 20.44
N CYS A 42 9.72 11.67 19.13
CA CYS A 42 10.47 10.92 18.14
C CYS A 42 11.97 11.25 18.23
N PRO A 43 12.85 10.29 18.56
CA PRO A 43 14.28 10.57 18.78
C PRO A 43 15.03 10.94 17.49
N THR A 44 14.46 10.65 16.32
CA THR A 44 15.10 10.90 15.01
C THR A 44 14.59 12.17 14.34
N GLY A 45 13.72 12.94 15.00
CA GLY A 45 13.17 14.19 14.49
C GLY A 45 12.11 14.07 13.38
N ILE A 46 11.66 12.86 13.04
CA ILE A 46 10.75 12.64 11.89
C ILE A 46 9.29 12.92 12.25
N ALA A 47 8.84 12.48 13.43
CA ALA A 47 7.46 12.57 13.87
C ALA A 47 7.38 13.32 15.22
N THR A 48 7.80 14.58 15.21
CA THR A 48 7.80 15.46 16.38
C THR A 48 7.61 16.91 15.95
N GLN A 49 6.94 17.68 16.80
CA GLN A 49 6.80 19.13 16.74
C GLN A 49 7.72 19.86 17.73
N ASP A 50 8.55 19.11 18.47
CA ASP A 50 9.55 19.66 19.38
C ASP A 50 10.79 20.14 18.59
N LYS A 51 11.13 21.42 18.74
CA LYS A 51 12.25 22.05 18.02
C LYS A 51 13.59 21.40 18.34
N ASP A 52 13.78 20.93 19.56
CA ASP A 52 15.05 20.31 19.98
C ASP A 52 15.25 18.94 19.32
N LEU A 53 14.16 18.20 19.11
CA LEU A 53 14.19 16.90 18.44
C LEU A 53 14.20 17.03 16.91
N MET A 54 13.60 18.09 16.36
CA MET A 54 13.61 18.38 14.91
C MET A 54 15.01 18.60 14.36
N VAL A 55 15.97 19.03 15.18
CA VAL A 55 17.38 19.18 14.76
C VAL A 55 17.94 17.86 14.18
N GLY A 56 17.41 16.71 14.62
CA GLY A 56 17.77 15.41 14.06
C GLY A 56 17.33 15.21 12.60
N LEU A 57 16.41 16.02 12.07
CA LEU A 57 15.94 15.99 10.68
C LEU A 57 16.65 17.06 9.84
N ASP A 58 17.93 16.83 9.55
CA ASP A 58 18.71 17.69 8.65
C ASP A 58 18.31 17.47 7.18
N PRO A 59 17.70 18.46 6.49
CA PRO A 59 17.31 18.33 5.09
C PRO A 59 18.50 18.19 4.14
N THR A 60 19.67 18.72 4.50
CA THR A 60 20.86 18.73 3.62
C THR A 60 21.42 17.33 3.43
N ASP A 61 21.49 16.50 4.48
CA ASP A 61 21.87 15.09 4.37
C ASP A 61 20.69 14.21 3.93
N LYS A 62 19.54 14.32 4.61
CA LYS A 62 18.48 13.31 4.49
C LYS A 62 17.78 13.31 3.14
N THR A 63 17.78 14.43 2.43
CA THR A 63 17.23 14.50 1.07
C THR A 63 18.00 13.62 0.11
N HIS A 64 19.34 13.57 0.19
CA HIS A 64 20.15 12.71 -0.66
C HIS A 64 19.86 11.23 -0.40
N ARG A 65 19.65 10.84 0.87
CA ARG A 65 19.31 9.47 1.24
C ARG A 65 17.99 9.01 0.61
N VAL A 66 16.95 9.87 0.70
CA VAL A 66 15.64 9.63 0.09
C VAL A 66 15.76 9.55 -1.43
N TYR A 67 16.46 10.49 -2.04
CA TYR A 67 16.70 10.52 -3.49
C TYR A 67 17.37 9.24 -3.98
N HIS A 68 18.46 8.82 -3.32
CA HIS A 68 19.17 7.60 -3.69
C HIS A 68 18.33 6.35 -3.45
N TYR A 69 17.55 6.29 -2.36
CA TYR A 69 16.64 5.18 -2.10
C TYR A 69 15.59 5.06 -3.22
N HIS A 70 14.91 6.15 -3.57
CA HIS A 70 13.91 6.16 -4.63
C HIS A 70 14.53 5.78 -5.98
N ARG A 71 15.61 6.46 -6.38
CA ARG A 71 16.29 6.22 -7.66
C ARG A 71 16.77 4.77 -7.79
N LYS A 72 17.36 4.20 -6.73
CA LYS A 72 17.81 2.79 -6.72
C LYS A 72 16.64 1.82 -6.75
N THR A 73 15.53 2.13 -6.08
CA THR A 73 14.33 1.27 -6.08
C THR A 73 13.74 1.17 -7.49
N VAL A 74 13.56 2.31 -8.17
CA VAL A 74 13.07 2.37 -9.55
C VAL A 74 14.06 1.69 -10.51
N ALA A 75 15.35 2.03 -10.42
CA ALA A 75 16.37 1.42 -11.27
C ALA A 75 16.46 -0.10 -11.09
N THR A 76 16.24 -0.61 -9.87
CA THR A 76 16.21 -2.06 -9.62
C THR A 76 14.99 -2.71 -10.27
N ALA A 77 13.81 -2.06 -10.23
CA ALA A 77 12.63 -2.56 -10.93
C ALA A 77 12.85 -2.62 -12.45
N THR A 78 13.35 -1.54 -13.06
CA THR A 78 13.65 -1.54 -14.50
C THR A 78 14.69 -2.60 -14.89
N LYS A 79 15.72 -2.83 -14.05
CA LYS A 79 16.69 -3.90 -14.29
C LYS A 79 16.07 -5.29 -14.23
N ILE A 80 15.19 -5.54 -13.26
CA ILE A 80 14.50 -6.83 -13.16
C ILE A 80 13.61 -7.04 -14.39
N ALA A 81 12.89 -6.01 -14.83
CA ALA A 81 12.08 -6.05 -16.05
C ALA A 81 12.93 -6.39 -17.29
N GLY A 82 14.08 -5.72 -17.45
CA GLY A 82 15.00 -6.01 -18.55
C GLY A 82 15.61 -7.42 -18.49
N ILE A 83 15.88 -7.96 -17.30
CA ILE A 83 16.33 -9.35 -17.13
C ILE A 83 15.23 -10.35 -17.52
N MET A 84 13.96 -9.98 -17.29
CA MET A 84 12.79 -10.77 -17.71
C MET A 84 12.50 -10.65 -19.21
N GLY A 85 13.16 -9.74 -19.93
CA GLY A 85 12.97 -9.51 -21.35
C GLY A 85 11.89 -8.49 -21.70
N TYR A 86 11.42 -7.69 -20.73
CA TYR A 86 10.45 -6.62 -20.97
C TYR A 86 11.14 -5.28 -21.16
N ASP A 87 10.69 -4.53 -22.17
CA ASP A 87 11.12 -3.16 -22.41
C ASP A 87 10.37 -2.15 -21.52
N ASP A 88 9.09 -2.42 -21.22
CA ASP A 88 8.25 -1.59 -20.37
C ASP A 88 7.73 -2.35 -19.13
N LEU A 89 7.63 -1.65 -18.00
CA LEU A 89 7.07 -2.21 -16.75
C LEU A 89 5.59 -2.58 -16.84
N LYS A 90 4.87 -2.03 -17.82
CA LYS A 90 3.45 -2.26 -18.05
C LYS A 90 3.18 -3.65 -18.65
N ASP A 91 4.19 -4.25 -19.25
CA ASP A 91 4.07 -5.53 -19.95
C ASP A 91 4.22 -6.72 -18.98
N ILE A 92 4.59 -6.44 -17.72
CA ILE A 92 4.70 -7.44 -16.66
C ILE A 92 3.30 -7.75 -16.12
N ASP A 93 2.94 -9.02 -16.14
CA ASP A 93 1.65 -9.52 -15.69
C ASP A 93 1.78 -10.42 -14.45
N ALA A 94 0.66 -10.68 -13.78
CA ALA A 94 0.56 -11.58 -12.63
C ALA A 94 1.01 -13.02 -12.95
N ASN A 95 1.07 -13.40 -14.22
CA ASN A 95 1.62 -14.69 -14.66
C ASN A 95 3.15 -14.79 -14.48
N ASP A 96 3.88 -13.67 -14.51
CA ASP A 96 5.34 -13.66 -14.45
C ASP A 96 5.89 -13.86 -13.04
N ILE A 97 5.04 -13.74 -12.03
CA ILE A 97 5.44 -13.71 -10.62
C ILE A 97 4.99 -14.97 -9.90
N MET A 98 5.97 -15.78 -9.50
CA MET A 98 5.75 -16.97 -8.71
C MET A 98 5.68 -16.65 -7.22
N ARG A 99 4.67 -17.18 -6.53
CA ARG A 99 4.51 -17.09 -5.07
C ARG A 99 4.37 -18.48 -4.47
N ARG A 100 5.19 -18.74 -3.45
CA ARG A 100 5.00 -19.89 -2.57
C ARG A 100 3.80 -19.64 -1.66
N ILE A 101 2.77 -20.48 -1.75
CA ILE A 101 1.56 -20.41 -0.92
C ILE A 101 1.72 -21.34 0.30
N GLN A 102 2.26 -22.53 0.07
CA GLN A 102 2.54 -23.54 1.09
C GLN A 102 3.92 -24.14 0.86
N SER A 103 4.43 -24.91 1.83
CA SER A 103 5.77 -25.50 1.76
C SER A 103 6.03 -26.31 0.49
N ASN A 104 5.00 -26.98 -0.05
CA ASN A 104 5.06 -27.82 -1.25
C ASN A 104 4.32 -27.22 -2.46
N GLN A 105 3.86 -25.97 -2.39
CA GLN A 105 3.02 -25.38 -3.43
C GLN A 105 3.50 -23.98 -3.83
N VAL A 106 3.89 -23.86 -5.09
CA VAL A 106 4.21 -22.60 -5.77
C VAL A 106 3.18 -22.41 -6.87
N ARG A 107 2.62 -21.20 -6.96
CA ARG A 107 1.64 -20.80 -7.96
C ARG A 107 2.00 -19.43 -8.51
N THR A 108 1.52 -19.09 -9.70
CA THR A 108 1.61 -17.72 -10.20
C THR A 108 0.73 -16.78 -9.36
N LEU A 109 0.97 -15.47 -9.45
CA LEU A 109 0.05 -14.52 -8.83
C LEU A 109 -1.32 -14.56 -9.50
N ALA A 110 -1.41 -14.81 -10.81
CA ALA A 110 -2.68 -14.94 -11.52
C ALA A 110 -3.52 -16.13 -11.02
N GLU A 111 -2.90 -17.29 -10.75
CA GLU A 111 -3.61 -18.45 -10.18
C GLU A 111 -4.12 -18.19 -8.76
N HIS A 112 -3.40 -17.38 -7.99
CA HIS A 112 -3.78 -17.04 -6.62
C HIS A 112 -4.79 -15.87 -6.57
N PHE A 113 -4.68 -14.93 -7.51
CA PHE A 113 -5.54 -13.77 -7.70
C PHE A 113 -5.99 -13.72 -9.16
N PRO A 114 -7.07 -14.46 -9.51
CA PRO A 114 -7.56 -14.50 -10.88
C PRO A 114 -7.92 -13.09 -11.36
N PRO A 115 -7.46 -12.68 -12.56
CA PRO A 115 -7.81 -11.38 -13.12
C PRO A 115 -9.31 -11.32 -13.42
N VAL A 116 -9.85 -10.12 -13.32
CA VAL A 116 -11.22 -9.84 -13.76
C VAL A 116 -11.20 -9.78 -15.29
N GLN A 117 -12.05 -10.60 -15.93
CA GLN A 117 -12.00 -10.82 -17.38
C GLN A 117 -12.58 -9.65 -18.16
N GLU A 118 -13.63 -9.01 -17.66
CA GLU A 118 -14.34 -7.94 -18.37
C GLU A 118 -14.63 -6.73 -17.46
N PRO A 119 -14.41 -5.50 -17.93
CA PRO A 119 -14.85 -4.30 -17.24
C PRO A 119 -16.35 -4.35 -16.95
N GLY A 120 -16.76 -4.09 -15.72
CA GLY A 120 -18.17 -4.06 -15.33
C GLY A 120 -18.77 -5.41 -14.90
N CYS A 121 -18.01 -6.52 -14.95
CA CYS A 121 -18.55 -7.84 -14.59
C CYS A 121 -19.14 -7.92 -13.16
N LEU A 122 -18.62 -7.11 -12.20
CA LEU A 122 -19.15 -7.05 -10.84
C LEU A 122 -20.49 -6.31 -10.75
N LEU A 123 -20.71 -5.35 -11.66
CA LEU A 123 -21.97 -4.62 -11.77
C LEU A 123 -23.07 -5.49 -12.38
N GLU A 124 -22.69 -6.33 -13.34
CA GLU A 124 -23.58 -7.22 -14.09
C GLU A 124 -23.83 -8.56 -13.40
N GLY A 125 -23.09 -8.88 -12.34
CA GLY A 125 -23.22 -10.15 -11.62
C GLY A 125 -22.49 -11.34 -12.27
N THR A 126 -21.68 -11.07 -13.29
CA THR A 126 -20.87 -12.06 -14.02
C THR A 126 -19.45 -12.20 -13.47
N GLY A 127 -19.14 -11.50 -12.38
CA GLY A 127 -17.83 -11.51 -11.75
C GLY A 127 -17.46 -12.84 -11.07
N PRO A 128 -16.18 -13.04 -10.76
CA PRO A 128 -15.72 -14.22 -10.01
C PRO A 128 -16.47 -14.33 -8.67
N SER A 129 -16.93 -15.54 -8.34
CA SER A 129 -17.80 -15.80 -7.17
C SER A 129 -17.29 -15.15 -5.87
N ARG A 130 -15.99 -15.24 -5.60
CA ARG A 130 -15.35 -14.62 -4.43
C ARG A 130 -15.51 -13.10 -4.38
N LEU A 131 -15.35 -12.43 -5.52
CA LEU A 131 -15.48 -10.97 -5.61
C LEU A 131 -16.94 -10.55 -5.66
N GLN A 132 -17.80 -11.31 -6.34
CA GLN A 132 -19.23 -11.03 -6.43
C GLN A 132 -19.91 -11.11 -5.06
N GLN A 133 -19.59 -12.12 -4.26
CA GLN A 133 -20.12 -12.24 -2.88
C GLN A 133 -19.79 -11.00 -2.04
N ALA A 134 -18.52 -10.58 -2.03
CA ALA A 134 -18.09 -9.39 -1.31
C ALA A 134 -18.74 -8.11 -1.88
N TRP A 135 -18.93 -8.04 -3.19
CA TRP A 135 -19.60 -6.93 -3.85
C TRP A 135 -21.07 -6.81 -3.44
N ASP A 136 -21.80 -7.92 -3.46
CA ASP A 136 -23.21 -7.99 -3.09
C ASP A 136 -23.40 -7.68 -1.60
N GLU A 137 -22.51 -8.16 -0.73
CA GLU A 137 -22.47 -7.79 0.69
C GLU A 137 -22.32 -6.28 0.89
N CYS A 138 -21.37 -5.63 0.19
CA CYS A 138 -21.19 -4.18 0.27
C CYS A 138 -22.38 -3.41 -0.33
N LYS A 139 -22.99 -3.91 -1.41
CA LYS A 139 -24.16 -3.29 -2.05
C LYS A 139 -25.38 -3.33 -1.14
N ASN A 140 -25.60 -4.45 -0.45
CA ASN A 140 -26.76 -4.65 0.43
C ASN A 140 -26.61 -3.96 1.79
N ASN A 141 -25.39 -3.92 2.34
CA ASN A 141 -25.13 -3.32 3.66
C ASN A 141 -24.78 -1.82 3.59
N GLY A 142 -24.71 -1.25 2.38
CA GLY A 142 -24.12 0.06 2.14
C GLY A 142 -22.60 0.05 2.33
N ILE A 143 -21.91 1.07 1.83
CA ILE A 143 -20.48 1.25 2.14
C ILE A 143 -20.38 1.41 3.66
N PRO A 144 -19.65 0.53 4.38
CA PRO A 144 -19.46 0.72 5.80
C PRO A 144 -18.70 2.03 5.98
N THR A 145 -19.41 3.09 6.37
CA THR A 145 -18.81 4.33 6.83
C THR A 145 -17.90 3.95 7.98
N ALA A 146 -16.62 4.32 7.89
CA ALA A 146 -15.61 4.06 8.92
C ALA A 146 -15.95 4.84 10.20
N THR A 147 -16.99 4.40 10.90
CA THR A 147 -17.41 4.87 12.21
C THR A 147 -17.95 3.66 12.97
N SER A 148 -17.50 3.57 14.22
CA SER A 148 -17.86 2.60 15.24
C SER A 148 -17.22 1.22 15.11
N GLY A 149 -16.11 1.07 15.84
CA GLY A 149 -15.84 -0.19 16.50
C GLY A 149 -17.06 -0.60 17.32
N THR A 150 -17.28 -1.90 17.42
CA THR A 150 -18.31 -2.52 18.22
C THR A 150 -18.07 -2.22 19.71
N SER A 151 -18.56 -1.08 20.19
CA SER A 151 -18.93 -0.91 21.59
C SER A 151 -20.43 -1.17 21.69
N THR A 152 -20.78 -2.36 22.16
CA THR A 152 -22.10 -2.62 22.72
C THR A 152 -22.33 -1.67 23.89
N SER A 153 -23.11 -0.61 23.70
CA SER A 153 -24.10 -0.15 24.68
C SER A 153 -24.92 1.00 24.11
N SER A 154 -26.23 0.85 24.30
CA SER A 154 -27.29 1.82 24.11
C SER A 154 -26.99 3.18 24.74
N ALA A 155 -27.12 4.27 23.97
CA ALA A 155 -27.81 5.49 24.41
C ALA A 155 -27.86 6.55 23.29
N THR A 156 -29.05 7.10 23.17
CA THR A 156 -29.56 8.24 22.42
C THR A 156 -28.66 9.50 22.36
N GLN A 157 -28.83 10.23 21.26
CA GLN A 157 -28.82 11.71 21.11
C GLN A 157 -27.59 12.46 20.55
N ASN A 158 -27.87 13.06 19.39
CA ASN A 158 -27.62 14.45 18.96
C ASN A 158 -26.27 14.86 18.33
N ALA A 159 -26.36 15.02 17.00
CA ALA A 159 -26.17 16.27 16.27
C ALA A 159 -24.87 17.06 16.50
N ALA A 160 -23.97 16.98 15.51
CA ALA A 160 -23.35 18.13 14.85
C ALA A 160 -22.39 17.63 13.76
N ALA A 161 -22.93 17.29 12.59
CA ALA A 161 -22.15 17.19 11.37
C ALA A 161 -22.16 18.55 10.67
N SER A 162 -21.05 19.30 10.74
CA SER A 162 -20.64 20.21 9.67
C SER A 162 -19.26 20.81 9.98
N ARG A 163 -18.45 20.95 8.92
CA ARG A 163 -17.04 21.37 8.87
C ARG A 163 -16.07 20.29 9.30
N TRP A 164 -15.41 19.68 8.31
CA TRP A 164 -14.00 19.94 7.98
C TRP A 164 -13.71 19.22 6.64
N ILE A 165 -13.99 19.91 5.54
CA ILE A 165 -13.33 19.67 4.24
C ILE A 165 -12.66 20.99 3.90
N TYR A 166 -11.37 21.07 4.19
CA TYR A 166 -10.29 21.65 3.38
C TYR A 166 -8.99 21.02 3.86
#